data_AF-A0A9E5H596-F1
#
_entry.id   AF-A0A9E5H596-F1
#
_cell.length_a   1.000
_cell.length_b   1.000
_cell.length_c   1.000
_cell.angle_alpha   90.00
_cell.angle_beta   90.00
_cell.angle_gamma   90.00
#
_symmetry.space_group_name_H-M   'P 1'
#
loop_
_entity.id
_entity.type
_entity.pdbx_description
1 polymer ?
#
loop_
_entity_poly.entity_id
_entity_poly.type
_entity_poly.pdbx_seq_one_letter_code
_entity_poly.pdbx_strand_id
1 'polypeptide(L)'
;MKGNENSLKGNENFLKGNKNSLRGNKNALKENENTLKENKNSLKGNENFLKGNENSLRGNKNSLKGNKNFLKGLKNTVGMGVINTKKALNL
;
A
#
# COMPACT_ATOMS: atom_id res chain seq x y z
N MET A 1 10.70 -12.53 -2.26
CA MET A 1 11.09 -11.12 -2.10
C MET A 1 12.21 -10.81 -3.09
N LYS A 2 12.16 -9.69 -3.82
CA LYS A 2 13.28 -9.20 -4.66
C LYS A 2 13.55 -7.73 -4.37
N GLY A 3 14.81 -7.39 -4.11
CA GLY A 3 15.30 -6.02 -3.80
C GLY A 3 15.92 -5.90 -2.41
N ASN A 4 16.52 -4.74 -2.14
CA ASN A 4 17.34 -4.46 -0.95
C ASN A 4 16.53 -3.76 0.16
N GLU A 5 16.99 -3.89 1.41
CA GLU A 5 16.45 -3.15 2.57
C GLU A 5 14.95 -3.37 2.82
N ASN A 6 14.44 -4.58 2.54
CA ASN A 6 13.05 -4.93 2.79
C ASN A 6 12.88 -5.64 4.14
N SER A 7 11.83 -5.29 4.89
CA SER A 7 11.42 -5.98 6.12
C SER A 7 10.04 -6.57 5.94
N LEU A 8 9.92 -7.90 6.01
CA LEU A 8 8.65 -8.63 5.86
C LEU A 8 8.37 -9.47 7.12
N LYS A 9 7.17 -9.32 7.68
CA LYS A 9 6.64 -10.16 8.74
C LYS A 9 5.23 -10.65 8.40
N GLY A 10 5.06 -11.96 8.33
CA GLY A 10 3.80 -12.63 7.98
C GLY A 10 3.93 -13.51 6.73
N ASN A 11 2.83 -14.11 6.31
CA ASN A 11 2.80 -15.19 5.31
C ASN A 11 2.14 -14.73 4.00
N GLU A 12 2.41 -15.46 2.92
CA GLU A 12 1.78 -15.25 1.59
C GLU A 12 1.96 -13.82 1.04
N ASN A 13 3.11 -13.20 1.32
CA ASN A 13 3.42 -11.86 0.84
C ASN A 13 4.26 -11.90 -0.43
N PHE A 14 3.88 -11.12 -1.43
CA PHE A 14 4.67 -10.86 -2.62
C PHE A 14 5.26 -9.46 -2.55
N LEU A 15 6.59 -9.35 -2.66
CA LEU A 15 7.30 -8.07 -2.63
C LEU A 15 8.36 -7.99 -3.71
N LYS A 16 8.29 -6.94 -4.53
CA LYS A 16 9.31 -6.54 -5.51
C LYS A 16 9.61 -5.04 -5.39
N GLY A 17 10.86 -4.70 -5.09
CA GLY A 17 11.34 -3.31 -4.94
C GLY A 17 12.26 -3.18 -3.73
N ASN A 18 12.68 -1.97 -3.41
CA ASN A 18 13.63 -1.67 -2.35
C ASN A 18 12.98 -0.87 -1.21
N LYS A 19 13.55 -0.96 -0.01
CA LYS A 19 13.18 -0.12 1.15
C LYS A 19 11.71 -0.23 1.57
N ASN A 20 11.12 -1.42 1.49
CA ASN A 20 9.73 -1.64 1.89
C ASN A 20 9.61 -2.29 3.28
N SER A 21 8.61 -1.88 4.05
CA SER A 21 8.24 -2.50 5.31
C SER A 21 6.82 -3.07 5.24
N LEU A 22 6.69 -4.37 5.49
CA LEU A 22 5.42 -5.09 5.37
C LEU A 22 5.18 -5.95 6.60
N ARG A 23 4.07 -5.70 7.30
CA ARG A 23 3.59 -6.52 8.41
C ARG A 23 2.15 -6.97 8.17
N GLY A 24 1.94 -8.27 8.02
CA GLY A 24 0.63 -8.89 7.81
C GLY A 24 0.71 -10.02 6.78
N ASN A 25 -0.44 -10.54 6.39
CA ASN A 25 -0.56 -11.69 5.50
C ASN A 25 -1.23 -11.32 4.18
N LYS A 26 -0.92 -12.08 3.12
CA LYS A 26 -1.60 -11.98 1.81
C LYS A 26 -1.47 -10.60 1.16
N ASN A 27 -0.33 -9.94 1.31
CA ASN A 27 -0.09 -8.62 0.73
C ASN A 27 0.74 -8.71 -0.55
N ALA A 28 0.42 -7.88 -1.53
CA ALA A 28 1.20 -7.72 -2.77
C ALA A 28 1.72 -6.29 -2.86
N LEU A 29 3.04 -6.14 -2.97
CA LEU A 29 3.71 -4.84 -3.01
C LEU A 29 4.70 -4.80 -4.18
N LYS A 30 4.57 -3.76 -5.00
CA LYS A 30 5.50 -3.45 -6.09
C LYS A 30 6.00 -2.01 -5.98
N GLU A 31 7.28 -1.83 -6.33
CA GLU A 31 8.06 -0.58 -6.28
C GLU A 31 8.63 -0.28 -4.87
N ASN A 32 9.06 0.96 -4.62
CA ASN A 32 9.98 1.27 -3.53
C ASN A 32 9.36 2.10 -2.40
N GLU A 33 10.00 2.06 -1.23
CA GLU A 33 9.75 3.01 -0.12
C GLU A 33 8.31 2.98 0.43
N ASN A 34 7.69 1.81 0.47
CA ASN A 34 6.32 1.65 0.96
C ASN A 34 6.28 1.01 2.35
N THR A 35 5.30 1.42 3.15
CA THR A 35 4.96 0.80 4.42
C THR A 35 3.54 0.26 4.40
N LEU A 36 3.37 -1.02 4.69
CA LEU A 36 2.09 -1.71 4.67
C LEU A 36 1.88 -2.49 5.95
N LYS A 37 0.75 -2.26 6.62
CA LYS A 37 0.32 -2.97 7.83
C LYS A 37 -1.07 -3.58 7.65
N GLU A 38 -1.26 -4.76 8.25
CA GLU A 38 -2.47 -5.61 8.18
C GLU A 38 -2.54 -6.44 6.88
N ASN A 39 -3.70 -7.00 6.55
CA ASN A 39 -3.80 -8.14 5.63
C ASN A 39 -4.51 -7.81 4.30
N LYS A 40 -4.27 -8.65 3.29
CA LYS A 40 -4.98 -8.67 2.00
C LYS A 40 -4.91 -7.34 1.22
N ASN A 41 -3.78 -6.66 1.24
CA ASN A 41 -3.62 -5.39 0.53
C ASN A 41 -2.81 -5.55 -0.76
N SER A 42 -3.12 -4.74 -1.75
CA SER A 42 -2.37 -4.63 -3.01
C SER A 42 -1.89 -3.19 -3.21
N LEU A 43 -0.58 -3.00 -3.35
CA LEU A 43 0.05 -1.70 -3.46
C LEU A 43 1.01 -1.66 -4.66
N LYS A 44 0.80 -0.67 -5.55
CA LYS A 44 1.70 -0.38 -6.67
C LYS A 44 2.05 1.11 -6.74
N GLY A 45 3.31 1.43 -6.48
CA GLY A 45 3.87 2.78 -6.60
C GLY A 45 4.84 3.10 -5.45
N ASN A 46 5.33 4.32 -5.39
CA ASN A 46 6.41 4.71 -4.47
C ASN A 46 5.93 5.53 -3.28
N GLU A 47 6.63 5.44 -2.15
CA GLU A 47 6.45 6.32 -0.99
C GLU A 47 5.02 6.28 -0.40
N ASN A 48 4.37 5.12 -0.35
CA ASN A 48 3.02 5.01 0.19
C ASN A 48 2.98 4.43 1.61
N PHE A 49 2.02 4.90 2.40
CA PHE A 49 1.67 4.35 3.71
C PHE A 49 0.26 3.76 3.68
N LEU A 50 0.12 2.49 4.04
CA LEU A 50 -1.16 1.79 4.06
C LEU A 50 -1.34 1.04 5.38
N LYS A 51 -2.43 1.35 6.11
CA LYS A 51 -2.84 0.62 7.30
C LYS A 51 -4.31 0.21 7.21
N GLY A 52 -4.56 -1.10 7.22
CA GLY A 52 -5.90 -1.70 7.27
C GLY A 52 -6.04 -2.86 6.29
N ASN A 53 -7.22 -3.44 6.20
CA ASN A 53 -7.44 -4.70 5.47
C ASN A 53 -8.11 -4.48 4.12
N GLU A 54 -7.81 -5.35 3.15
CA GLU A 54 -8.54 -5.43 1.88
C GLU A 54 -8.48 -4.13 1.04
N ASN A 55 -7.34 -3.43 1.07
CA ASN A 55 -7.16 -2.20 0.30
C ASN A 55 -6.39 -2.41 -1.00
N SER A 56 -6.69 -1.59 -2.00
CA SER A 56 -5.95 -1.51 -3.25
C SER A 56 -5.51 -0.07 -3.51
N LEU A 57 -4.19 0.14 -3.61
CA LEU A 57 -3.58 1.47 -3.77
C LEU A 57 -2.67 1.49 -4.99
N ARG A 58 -2.90 2.44 -5.91
CA ARG A 58 -2.02 2.71 -7.05
C ARG A 58 -1.60 4.17 -7.14
N GLY A 59 -0.31 4.45 -7.00
CA GLY A 59 0.26 5.77 -7.21
C GLY A 59 1.35 6.10 -6.21
N ASN A 60 1.73 7.37 -6.12
CA ASN A 60 2.90 7.77 -5.32
C ASN A 60 2.53 8.74 -4.19
N LYS A 61 3.27 8.66 -3.09
CA LYS A 61 3.16 9.58 -1.95
C LYS A 61 1.76 9.59 -1.30
N ASN A 62 1.05 8.46 -1.27
CA ASN A 62 -0.29 8.39 -0.67
C ASN A 62 -0.26 7.83 0.76
N SER A 63 -1.22 8.25 1.58
CA SER A 63 -1.47 7.72 2.92
C SER A 63 -2.92 7.25 3.05
N LEU A 64 -3.11 5.98 3.38
CA LEU A 64 -4.43 5.33 3.46
C LEU A 64 -4.59 4.59 4.81
N LYS A 65 -5.61 4.97 5.57
CA LYS A 65 -6.01 4.28 6.80
C LYS A 65 -7.49 3.88 6.74
N GLY A 66 -7.78 2.59 6.71
CA GLY A 66 -9.15 2.06 6.66
C GLY A 66 -9.20 0.67 6.04
N ASN A 67 -10.39 0.09 5.95
CA ASN A 67 -10.59 -1.22 5.33
C ASN A 67 -11.36 -1.07 4.02
N LYS A 68 -11.13 -1.99 3.08
CA LYS A 68 -11.92 -2.12 1.83
C LYS A 68 -11.91 -0.87 0.95
N ASN A 69 -10.75 -0.20 0.85
CA ASN A 69 -10.59 1.02 0.06
C ASN A 69 -9.91 0.77 -1.28
N PHE A 70 -10.29 1.57 -2.28
CA PHE A 70 -9.56 1.71 -3.53
C PHE A 70 -9.08 3.15 -3.68
N LEU A 71 -7.76 3.34 -3.85
CA LEU A 71 -7.16 4.67 -4.01
C LEU A 71 -6.22 4.67 -5.22
N LYS A 72 -6.37 5.68 -6.08
CA LYS A 72 -5.46 5.92 -7.21
C LYS A 72 -5.08 7.39 -7.27
N GLY A 73 -3.79 7.71 -7.45
CA GLY A 73 -3.33 9.08 -7.69
C GLY A 73 -2.03 9.44 -6.98
N LEU A 74 -1.74 10.74 -6.91
CA LEU A 74 -0.54 11.29 -6.29
C LEU A 74 -0.93 12.09 -5.06
N LYS A 75 -0.18 11.96 -3.96
CA LYS A 75 -0.30 12.80 -2.76
C LYS A 75 -1.71 12.81 -2.14
N ASN A 76 -2.43 11.69 -2.15
CA ASN A 76 -3.72 11.57 -1.47
C ASN A 76 -3.54 11.15 0.00
N THR A 77 -4.37 11.73 0.88
CA THR A 77 -4.50 11.30 2.27
C THR A 77 -5.95 10.93 2.56
N VAL A 78 -6.16 9.72 3.04
CA VAL A 78 -7.48 9.15 3.32
C VAL A 78 -7.50 8.61 4.75
N GLY A 79 -8.32 9.23 5.60
CA GLY A 79 -8.54 8.88 7.00
C GLY A 79 -9.70 7.90 7.22
N MET A 80 -10.00 7.57 8.48
CA MET A 80 -10.90 6.47 8.88
C MET A 80 -12.18 6.31 8.03
N GLY A 81 -12.46 5.07 7.64
CA GLY A 81 -13.71 4.68 6.97
C GLY A 81 -13.49 3.72 5.80
N VAL A 82 -14.60 3.30 5.19
CA VAL A 82 -14.64 2.77 3.83
C VAL A 82 -14.83 3.97 2.90
N ILE A 83 -13.81 4.28 2.13
CA ILE A 83 -13.72 5.40 1.19
C ILE A 83 -13.46 4.81 -0.18
N ASN A 84 -14.51 4.78 -1.00
CA ASN A 84 -14.47 4.46 -2.42
C ASN A 84 -14.10 5.70 -3.23
N THR A 85 -12.95 6.33 -2.98
CA THR A 85 -12.55 7.52 -3.74
C THR A 85 -11.85 7.14 -5.04
N LYS A 86 -12.59 7.23 -6.15
CA LYS A 86 -12.00 7.51 -7.47
C LYS A 86 -11.47 8.94 -7.50
N LYS A 87 -10.51 9.32 -6.64
CA LYS A 87 -9.87 10.64 -6.75
C LYS A 87 -8.80 10.58 -7.83
N ALA A 88 -9.23 10.55 -9.08
CA ALA A 88 -8.39 10.93 -10.20
C ALA A 88 -8.09 12.43 -10.09
N LEU A 89 -7.07 12.82 -9.32
CA LEU A 89 -6.41 14.09 -9.61
C LEU A 89 -5.49 13.82 -10.80
N ASN A 90 -6.04 14.05 -11.99
CA ASN A 90 -5.25 14.49 -13.12
C ASN A 90 -4.64 15.84 -12.72
N LEU A 91 -3.33 15.86 -12.51
CA LEU A 91 -2.44 17.01 -12.66
C LEU A 91 -1.09 16.44 -13.06
#